data_AF-A0A2I1DFD6-F1
#
_entry.id   AF-A0A2I1DFD6-F1
#
_cell.length_a   1.000
_cell.length_b   1.000
_cell.length_c   1.000
_cell.angle_alpha   90.00
_cell.angle_beta   90.00
_cell.angle_gamma   90.00
#
_symmetry.space_group_name_H-M   'P 1'
#
loop_
_entity.id
_entity.type
_entity.pdbx_description
1 polymer ?
#
loop_
_entity_poly.entity_id
_entity_poly.type
_entity_poly.pdbx_seq_one_letter_code
_entity_poly.pdbx_strand_id
1 'polypeptide(L)'
;MATMRNPAALTDLPLELLWMVSEYLSPVDLACLALGNRHLLHSFAGAAFKNFSNGRTGNPTDDARIQLLSRLSCDLPQYHLCFICLRLHLWKKAGLPSYHFKVNHRTDALDYTNWYLINDLPLSHHPSHTLYRFHFVHLQLAMRRFYYGPEFGIPVESLLYTEIKASRFKSNGPLLLHPPINKASEGDTQQDNMMILFSAEARICSTPPALCMRTQDIAVVTRHNLPRLWPCRENGPMSVCRHIPTFDPGFDDILASQIRHYCSTTSPPVPADQGSCDKCNTSWQLEIRTLDETHASLILTIWMDLGPGLSVEDPQWKYRLFNVPPSLSAKHEIVDSRLRFERDSVQARSPNALPEDEMYHRNMSLLEGKRYQTVMTPVDGRIYVLHGQAEAKAKTSPSRCIIL
;
A
#
# COMPACT_ATOMS: atom_id res chain seq x y z
N MET A 1 -20.80 33.83 -56.24
CA MET A 1 -19.57 33.97 -55.44
C MET A 1 -19.88 33.49 -54.02
N ALA A 2 -19.50 32.27 -53.68
CA ALA A 2 -19.61 31.77 -52.31
C ALA A 2 -18.52 32.45 -51.47
N THR A 3 -18.92 33.26 -50.49
CA THR A 3 -18.01 33.81 -49.49
C THR A 3 -17.37 32.64 -48.74
N MET A 4 -16.07 32.38 -48.95
CA MET A 4 -15.31 31.45 -48.13
C MET A 4 -15.31 31.98 -46.70
N ARG A 5 -16.15 31.41 -45.84
CA ARG A 5 -16.04 31.60 -44.39
C ARG A 5 -14.75 30.92 -43.95
N ASN A 6 -13.86 31.67 -43.31
CA ASN A 6 -12.75 31.05 -42.59
C ASN A 6 -13.33 30.07 -41.56
N PRO A 7 -12.90 28.79 -41.55
CA PRO A 7 -13.32 27.86 -40.53
C PRO A 7 -12.90 28.42 -39.16
N ALA A 8 -13.87 28.60 -38.27
CA ALA A 8 -13.63 29.12 -36.91
C ALA A 8 -13.34 27.96 -35.93
N ALA A 9 -13.80 26.75 -36.28
CA ALA A 9 -13.57 25.53 -35.51
C ALA A 9 -13.06 24.39 -36.42
N LEU A 10 -12.38 23.42 -35.80
CA LEU A 10 -11.88 22.22 -36.50
C LEU A 10 -13.01 21.45 -37.21
N THR A 11 -14.21 21.45 -36.64
CA THR A 11 -15.41 20.79 -37.22
C THR A 11 -15.95 21.47 -38.47
N ASP A 12 -15.49 22.67 -38.80
CA ASP A 12 -15.90 23.40 -40.01
C ASP A 12 -15.08 22.97 -41.23
N LEU A 13 -14.02 22.18 -41.04
CA LEU A 13 -13.21 21.66 -42.13
C LEU A 13 -13.97 20.56 -42.90
N PRO A 14 -13.80 20.50 -44.24
CA PRO A 14 -14.24 19.35 -45.03
C PRO A 14 -13.70 18.03 -44.47
N LEU A 15 -14.50 16.97 -44.59
CA LEU A 15 -14.18 15.66 -44.04
C LEU A 15 -12.87 15.10 -44.60
N GLU A 16 -12.54 15.42 -45.85
CA GLU A 16 -11.31 15.03 -46.53
C GLU A 16 -10.08 15.63 -45.83
N LEU A 17 -10.12 16.89 -45.42
CA LEU A 17 -9.03 17.52 -44.67
C LEU A 17 -8.91 16.93 -43.27
N LEU A 18 -10.04 16.61 -42.63
CA LEU A 18 -10.03 15.93 -41.34
C LEU A 18 -9.43 14.52 -41.45
N TRP A 19 -9.71 13.78 -42.53
CA TRP A 19 -9.07 12.49 -42.81
C TRP A 19 -7.56 12.64 -43.03
N MET A 20 -7.13 13.64 -43.80
CA MET A 20 -5.69 13.92 -43.97
C MET A 20 -5.01 14.20 -42.63
N VAL A 21 -5.63 15.00 -41.75
CA VAL A 21 -5.10 15.22 -40.39
C VAL A 21 -5.03 13.91 -39.61
N SER A 22 -6.06 13.06 -39.71
CA SER A 22 -6.13 11.79 -38.99
C SER A 22 -5.01 10.81 -39.35
N GLU A 23 -4.48 10.86 -40.58
CA GLU A 23 -3.37 10.01 -41.04
C GLU A 23 -2.04 10.32 -40.33
N TYR A 24 -1.90 11.52 -39.76
CA TYR A 24 -0.72 11.93 -38.99
C TYR A 24 -0.86 11.70 -37.48
N LEU A 25 -2.02 11.22 -37.01
CA LEU A 25 -2.28 11.00 -35.59
C LEU A 25 -1.91 9.57 -35.18
N SER A 26 -1.39 9.42 -33.95
CA SER A 26 -1.28 8.09 -33.35
C SER A 26 -2.68 7.49 -33.13
N PRO A 27 -2.80 6.15 -32.99
CA PRO A 27 -4.10 5.53 -32.70
C PRO A 27 -4.80 6.10 -31.46
N VAL A 28 -4.03 6.49 -30.43
CA VAL A 28 -4.54 7.09 -29.21
C VAL A 28 -5.03 8.52 -29.45
N ASP A 29 -4.26 9.34 -30.18
CA ASP A 29 -4.65 10.71 -30.50
C ASP A 29 -5.89 10.73 -31.41
N LEU A 30 -5.97 9.82 -32.38
CA LEU A 30 -7.13 9.69 -33.25
C LEU A 30 -8.37 9.26 -32.47
N ALA A 31 -8.25 8.33 -31.52
CA ALA A 31 -9.34 7.96 -30.63
C ALA A 31 -9.80 9.13 -29.74
N CYS A 32 -8.88 9.91 -29.17
CA CYS A 32 -9.22 11.12 -28.43
C CYS A 32 -9.94 12.15 -29.33
N LEU A 33 -9.44 12.39 -30.55
CA LEU A 33 -10.06 13.30 -31.52
C LEU A 33 -11.49 12.85 -31.87
N ALA A 34 -11.67 11.56 -32.14
CA ALA A 34 -12.98 10.98 -32.41
C ALA A 34 -13.95 11.21 -31.25
N LEU A 35 -13.51 11.03 -30.00
CA LEU A 35 -14.36 11.22 -28.81
C LEU A 35 -14.68 12.68 -28.50
N GLY A 36 -13.90 13.64 -29.02
CA GLY A 36 -14.10 15.06 -28.76
C GLY A 36 -15.40 15.63 -29.33
N ASN A 37 -16.00 15.01 -30.35
CA ASN A 37 -17.25 15.49 -30.95
C ASN A 37 -18.06 14.34 -31.59
N ARG A 38 -19.39 14.39 -31.49
CA ARG A 38 -20.29 13.37 -32.06
C ARG A 38 -20.12 13.17 -33.57
N HIS A 39 -19.88 14.25 -34.33
CA HIS A 39 -19.62 14.18 -35.76
C HIS A 39 -18.29 13.46 -36.05
N LEU A 40 -17.22 13.83 -35.34
CA LEU A 40 -15.91 13.18 -35.48
C LEU A 40 -15.96 11.72 -35.02
N LEU A 41 -16.71 11.40 -33.98
CA LEU A 41 -16.94 10.03 -33.54
C LEU A 41 -17.60 9.21 -34.64
N HIS A 42 -18.67 9.72 -35.24
CA HIS A 42 -19.37 9.02 -36.33
C HIS A 42 -18.45 8.82 -37.54
N SER A 43 -17.64 9.82 -37.88
CA SER A 43 -16.75 9.78 -39.04
C SER A 43 -15.53 8.88 -38.83
N PHE A 44 -14.95 8.87 -37.64
CA PHE A 44 -13.67 8.20 -37.37
C PHE A 44 -13.79 6.93 -36.53
N ALA A 45 -14.92 6.60 -35.90
CA ALA A 45 -15.02 5.46 -34.98
C ALA A 45 -14.46 4.15 -35.55
N GLY A 46 -14.78 3.86 -36.82
CA GLY A 46 -14.31 2.65 -37.49
C GLY A 46 -12.79 2.56 -37.62
N ALA A 47 -12.10 3.68 -37.85
CA ALA A 47 -10.64 3.71 -37.96
C ALA A 47 -9.97 3.90 -36.58
N ALA A 48 -10.51 4.82 -35.78
CA ALA A 48 -9.99 5.20 -34.47
C ALA A 48 -9.94 4.02 -33.50
N PHE A 49 -10.98 3.18 -33.46
CA PHE A 49 -11.09 2.10 -32.48
C PHE A 49 -10.67 0.73 -33.02
N LYS A 50 -10.32 0.62 -34.31
CA LYS A 50 -9.99 -0.67 -34.97
C LYS A 50 -8.83 -1.41 -34.29
N ASN A 51 -7.85 -0.64 -33.81
CA ASN A 51 -6.61 -1.18 -33.24
C ASN A 51 -6.73 -1.47 -31.74
N PHE A 52 -7.85 -1.11 -31.10
CA PHE A 52 -8.07 -1.40 -29.70
C PHE A 52 -8.72 -2.78 -29.57
N SER A 53 -8.18 -3.61 -28.68
CA SER A 53 -8.70 -4.95 -28.48
C SER A 53 -10.16 -4.90 -27.98
N ASN A 54 -11.07 -5.59 -28.67
CA ASN A 54 -12.48 -5.74 -28.27
C ASN A 54 -12.68 -6.69 -27.08
N GLY A 55 -11.60 -7.05 -26.38
CA GLY A 55 -11.61 -7.97 -25.26
C GLY A 55 -12.47 -7.42 -24.11
N ARG A 56 -13.32 -8.26 -23.53
CA ARG A 56 -14.06 -7.91 -22.30
C ARG A 56 -13.13 -7.70 -21.11
N THR A 57 -11.89 -8.19 -21.22
CA THR A 57 -10.82 -8.17 -20.22
C THR A 57 -9.61 -7.52 -20.87
N GLY A 58 -9.03 -6.55 -20.19
CA GLY A 58 -7.84 -5.89 -20.67
C GLY A 58 -6.63 -6.80 -20.58
N ASN A 59 -5.77 -6.76 -21.60
CA ASN A 59 -4.40 -7.24 -21.47
C ASN A 59 -3.57 -6.05 -20.95
N PRO A 60 -2.93 -6.12 -19.78
CA PRO A 60 -2.11 -5.01 -19.25
C PRO A 60 -0.90 -4.66 -20.12
N THR A 61 -0.61 -5.44 -21.17
CA THR A 61 0.36 -5.07 -22.21
C THR A 61 -0.26 -4.27 -23.37
N ASP A 62 -1.57 -4.01 -23.36
CA ASP A 62 -2.29 -3.14 -24.31
C ASP A 62 -2.00 -1.66 -23.98
N ASP A 63 -0.78 -1.25 -24.27
CA ASP A 63 -0.24 0.08 -24.00
C ASP A 63 -1.09 1.18 -24.66
N ALA A 64 -1.59 0.95 -25.88
CA ALA A 64 -2.49 1.88 -26.55
C ALA A 64 -3.79 2.10 -25.77
N ARG A 65 -4.47 1.02 -25.34
CA ARG A 65 -5.70 1.12 -24.53
C ARG A 65 -5.44 1.76 -23.17
N ILE A 66 -4.32 1.43 -22.52
CA ILE A 66 -3.90 2.06 -21.26
C ILE A 66 -3.70 3.56 -21.45
N GLN A 67 -2.99 3.98 -22.48
CA GLN A 67 -2.75 5.40 -22.77
C GLN A 67 -4.05 6.16 -23.05
N LEU A 68 -4.94 5.59 -23.88
CA LEU A 68 -6.25 6.19 -24.17
C LEU A 68 -7.08 6.36 -22.90
N LEU A 69 -7.24 5.30 -22.11
CA LEU A 69 -8.03 5.36 -20.88
C LEU A 69 -7.41 6.25 -19.83
N SER A 70 -6.07 6.31 -19.75
CA SER A 70 -5.36 7.22 -18.85
C SER A 70 -5.69 8.67 -19.18
N ARG A 71 -5.62 9.06 -20.47
CA ARG A 71 -5.98 10.40 -20.92
C ARG A 71 -7.44 10.74 -20.62
N LEU A 72 -8.37 9.86 -20.97
CA LEU A 72 -9.79 10.08 -20.67
C LEU A 72 -10.08 10.19 -19.17
N SER A 73 -9.31 9.48 -18.35
CA SER A 73 -9.44 9.58 -16.89
C SER A 73 -8.95 10.92 -16.33
N CYS A 74 -8.14 11.68 -17.06
CA CYS A 74 -7.75 13.05 -16.69
C CYS A 74 -8.90 14.04 -16.91
N ASP A 75 -9.75 13.80 -17.91
CA ASP A 75 -10.92 14.65 -18.21
C ASP A 75 -12.18 14.24 -17.42
N LEU A 76 -12.12 13.10 -16.72
CA LEU A 76 -13.24 12.49 -16.01
C LEU A 76 -12.90 12.28 -14.53
N PRO A 77 -12.98 13.32 -13.68
CA PRO A 77 -12.48 13.29 -12.31
C PRO A 77 -13.04 12.16 -11.45
N GLN A 78 -14.31 11.81 -11.64
CA GLN A 78 -15.00 10.78 -10.90
C GLN A 78 -14.58 9.35 -11.29
N TYR A 79 -13.83 9.17 -12.39
CA TYR A 79 -13.42 7.88 -12.92
C TYR A 79 -11.90 7.65 -12.78
N HIS A 80 -11.50 6.39 -12.61
CA HIS A 80 -10.10 5.96 -12.65
C HIS A 80 -9.93 4.74 -13.56
N LEU A 81 -8.75 4.61 -14.16
CA LEU A 81 -8.36 3.42 -14.93
C LEU A 81 -8.07 2.25 -13.99
N CYS A 82 -8.84 1.18 -14.13
CA CYS A 82 -8.50 -0.11 -13.52
C CYS A 82 -7.59 -0.91 -14.45
N PHE A 83 -6.35 -1.13 -14.03
CA PHE A 83 -5.34 -1.89 -14.78
C PHE A 83 -5.66 -3.38 -14.94
N ILE A 84 -6.58 -3.93 -14.12
CA ILE A 84 -6.97 -5.34 -14.20
C ILE A 84 -7.92 -5.60 -15.36
N CYS A 85 -8.92 -4.74 -15.55
CA CYS A 85 -9.94 -4.96 -16.58
C CYS A 85 -9.87 -3.95 -17.74
N LEU A 86 -8.96 -2.98 -17.67
CA LEU A 86 -8.79 -1.86 -18.62
C LEU A 86 -10.10 -1.14 -18.93
N ARG A 87 -10.72 -0.64 -17.86
CA ARG A 87 -11.97 0.14 -17.87
C ARG A 87 -11.88 1.31 -16.91
N LEU A 88 -12.77 2.26 -17.10
CA LEU A 88 -12.94 3.39 -16.19
C LEU A 88 -14.01 3.07 -15.15
N HIS A 89 -13.64 3.13 -13.88
CA HIS A 89 -14.52 2.89 -12.73
C HIS A 89 -14.67 4.13 -11.88
N LEU A 90 -15.85 4.30 -11.27
CA LEU A 90 -16.05 5.33 -10.26
C LEU A 90 -15.11 5.09 -9.07
N TRP A 91 -14.20 6.02 -8.79
CA TRP A 91 -13.23 5.83 -7.71
C TRP A 91 -13.89 5.74 -6.33
N LYS A 92 -15.04 6.42 -6.14
CA LYS A 92 -15.86 6.34 -4.92
C LYS A 92 -16.38 4.92 -4.62
N LYS A 93 -16.28 3.99 -5.60
CA LYS A 93 -16.66 2.57 -5.46
C LYS A 93 -15.46 1.64 -5.31
N ALA A 94 -14.22 2.13 -5.37
CA ALA A 94 -13.04 1.29 -5.25
C ALA A 94 -12.97 0.61 -3.87
N GLY A 95 -13.47 1.26 -2.81
CA GLY A 95 -13.27 0.81 -1.44
C GLY A 95 -11.93 1.31 -0.90
N LEU A 96 -11.80 1.31 0.42
CA LEU A 96 -10.56 1.67 1.11
C LEU A 96 -9.75 0.40 1.44
N PRO A 97 -8.43 0.52 1.71
CA PRO A 97 -7.63 -0.62 2.13
C PRO A 97 -8.21 -1.22 3.42
N SER A 98 -8.63 -2.48 3.36
CA SER A 98 -9.35 -3.19 4.43
C SER A 98 -9.54 -4.66 4.05
N TYR A 99 -9.82 -5.54 5.01
CA TYR A 99 -10.16 -6.94 4.76
C TYR A 99 -11.45 -7.11 3.95
N HIS A 100 -12.33 -6.10 3.95
CA HIS A 100 -13.52 -6.07 3.12
C HIS A 100 -13.24 -5.71 1.66
N PHE A 101 -12.08 -5.12 1.39
CA PHE A 101 -11.70 -4.80 0.02
C PHE A 101 -11.52 -6.10 -0.76
N LYS A 102 -12.28 -6.21 -1.84
CA LYS A 102 -12.16 -7.30 -2.81
C LYS A 102 -11.95 -6.68 -4.17
N VAL A 103 -10.87 -7.08 -4.82
CA VAL A 103 -10.67 -6.84 -6.24
C VAL A 103 -11.84 -7.52 -6.97
N ASN A 104 -12.77 -6.72 -7.52
CA ASN A 104 -14.00 -7.27 -8.09
C ASN A 104 -13.71 -8.26 -9.22
N HIS A 105 -14.35 -9.43 -9.10
CA HIS A 105 -14.18 -10.65 -9.88
C HIS A 105 -14.33 -10.45 -11.39
N ARG A 106 -13.19 -10.28 -12.07
CA ARG A 106 -12.95 -10.71 -13.46
C ARG A 106 -11.51 -11.23 -13.62
N THR A 107 -11.05 -11.93 -12.59
CA THR A 107 -9.71 -12.51 -12.51
C THR A 107 -9.53 -13.69 -13.47
N ASP A 108 -10.63 -14.35 -13.85
CA ASP A 108 -10.63 -15.58 -14.64
C ASP A 108 -10.07 -15.42 -16.06
N ALA A 109 -9.82 -14.18 -16.48
CA ALA A 109 -9.25 -13.85 -17.78
C ALA A 109 -7.85 -13.20 -17.70
N LEU A 110 -7.29 -13.06 -16.49
CA LEU A 110 -5.89 -12.65 -16.36
C LEU A 110 -4.99 -13.85 -16.67
N ASP A 111 -4.04 -13.64 -17.58
CA ASP A 111 -2.93 -14.57 -17.73
C ASP A 111 -2.12 -14.66 -16.42
N TYR A 112 -1.50 -15.82 -16.16
CA TYR A 112 -0.66 -16.07 -14.99
C TYR A 112 0.45 -15.02 -14.84
N THR A 113 0.98 -14.52 -15.96
CA THR A 113 1.97 -13.45 -16.00
C THR A 113 1.48 -12.15 -15.35
N ASN A 114 0.16 -11.92 -15.29
CA ASN A 114 -0.49 -10.69 -14.87
C ASN A 114 -1.15 -10.76 -13.48
N TRP A 115 -0.93 -11.86 -12.73
CA TRP A 115 -1.54 -12.04 -11.41
C TRP A 115 -1.17 -10.92 -10.42
N TYR A 116 0.02 -10.29 -10.53
CA TYR A 116 0.39 -9.19 -9.63
C TYR A 116 -0.58 -8.04 -9.56
N LEU A 117 -1.36 -7.81 -10.62
CA LEU A 117 -2.33 -6.72 -10.64
C LEU A 117 -3.41 -6.87 -9.55
N ILE A 118 -3.63 -8.09 -9.06
CA ILE A 118 -4.59 -8.37 -7.98
C ILE A 118 -3.93 -8.61 -6.63
N ASN A 119 -2.59 -8.65 -6.58
CA ASN A 119 -1.86 -8.81 -5.33
C ASN A 119 -1.91 -7.51 -4.53
N ASP A 120 -2.08 -7.64 -3.23
CA ASP A 120 -1.82 -6.59 -2.26
C ASP A 120 -0.32 -6.52 -1.94
N LEU A 121 0.08 -5.36 -1.42
CA LEU A 121 1.39 -5.17 -0.81
C LEU A 121 1.53 -6.20 0.33
N PRO A 122 2.60 -7.03 0.35
CA PRO A 122 2.76 -8.10 1.32
C PRO A 122 3.15 -7.53 2.68
N LEU A 123 2.18 -6.96 3.38
CA LEU A 123 2.31 -6.45 4.73
C LEU A 123 2.04 -7.60 5.69
N SER A 124 3.00 -7.83 6.59
CA SER A 124 2.91 -8.85 7.63
C SER A 124 2.75 -8.15 8.98
N HIS A 125 2.21 -8.87 9.95
CA HIS A 125 2.04 -8.40 11.32
C HIS A 125 2.44 -9.53 12.25
N HIS A 126 3.65 -9.57 12.80
CA HIS A 126 4.09 -10.73 13.60
C HIS A 126 3.10 -11.04 14.74
N PRO A 127 2.52 -12.26 14.86
CA PRO A 127 2.84 -13.55 14.23
C PRO A 127 1.88 -13.96 13.08
N SER A 128 1.13 -13.01 12.52
CA SER A 128 0.02 -13.20 11.60
C SER A 128 0.11 -12.27 10.37
N HIS A 129 -0.99 -12.18 9.63
CA HIS A 129 -1.15 -11.22 8.53
C HIS A 129 -2.09 -10.11 8.98
N THR A 130 -1.83 -8.92 8.48
CA THR A 130 -2.71 -7.77 8.71
C THR A 130 -4.00 -7.91 7.92
N LEU A 131 -5.08 -7.33 8.44
CA LEU A 131 -6.31 -7.12 7.68
C LEU A 131 -6.19 -5.91 6.72
N TYR A 132 -5.09 -5.15 6.78
CA TYR A 132 -4.82 -4.02 5.90
C TYR A 132 -4.36 -4.46 4.50
N ARG A 133 -5.31 -4.58 3.57
CA ARG A 133 -5.02 -4.96 2.17
C ARG A 133 -4.80 -3.75 1.28
N PHE A 134 -3.54 -3.44 1.00
CA PHE A 134 -3.18 -2.30 0.18
C PHE A 134 -2.83 -2.71 -1.27
N HIS A 135 -3.69 -2.36 -2.23
CA HIS A 135 -3.48 -2.64 -3.66
C HIS A 135 -3.04 -1.39 -4.44
N PHE A 136 -2.57 -1.61 -5.68
CA PHE A 136 -2.15 -0.53 -6.58
C PHE A 136 -3.24 0.53 -6.80
N VAL A 137 -4.52 0.14 -6.81
CA VAL A 137 -5.63 1.11 -6.94
C VAL A 137 -5.63 2.15 -5.82
N HIS A 138 -5.24 1.79 -4.60
CA HIS A 138 -5.17 2.74 -3.49
C HIS A 138 -4.02 3.73 -3.69
N LEU A 139 -2.85 3.24 -4.12
CA LEU A 139 -1.72 4.06 -4.52
C LEU A 139 -2.10 5.04 -5.65
N GLN A 140 -2.69 4.51 -6.72
CA GLN A 140 -3.13 5.29 -7.87
C GLN A 140 -4.13 6.38 -7.47
N LEU A 141 -5.14 6.05 -6.65
CA LEU A 141 -6.16 7.02 -6.25
C LEU A 141 -5.60 8.12 -5.33
N ALA A 142 -4.71 7.78 -4.40
CA ALA A 142 -4.06 8.78 -3.55
C ALA A 142 -3.18 9.73 -4.38
N MET A 143 -2.39 9.18 -5.31
CA MET A 143 -1.50 9.98 -6.14
C MET A 143 -2.25 10.79 -7.21
N ARG A 144 -3.33 10.27 -7.80
CA ARG A 144 -4.21 11.04 -8.69
C ARG A 144 -4.79 12.26 -8.00
N ARG A 145 -5.23 12.12 -6.74
CA ARG A 145 -5.71 13.26 -5.96
C ARG A 145 -4.64 14.34 -5.81
N PHE A 146 -3.39 13.94 -5.59
CA PHE A 146 -2.27 14.86 -5.50
C PHE A 146 -1.95 15.57 -6.82
N TYR A 147 -1.95 14.84 -7.94
CA TYR A 147 -1.65 15.44 -9.25
C TYR A 147 -2.75 16.35 -9.78
N TYR A 148 -4.02 15.98 -9.57
CA TYR A 148 -5.14 16.58 -10.29
C TYR A 148 -6.18 17.27 -9.39
N GLY A 149 -6.13 17.07 -8.08
CA GLY A 149 -7.04 17.70 -7.13
C GLY A 149 -7.99 16.75 -6.39
N PRO A 150 -8.75 17.26 -5.40
CA PRO A 150 -9.56 16.47 -4.46
C PRO A 150 -10.65 15.60 -5.11
N GLU A 151 -11.10 15.95 -6.30
CA GLU A 151 -12.14 15.25 -7.05
C GLU A 151 -11.65 13.98 -7.75
N PHE A 152 -10.32 13.78 -7.88
CA PHE A 152 -9.71 12.71 -8.67
C PHE A 152 -9.35 11.44 -7.88
N GLY A 153 -9.54 11.43 -6.56
CA GLY A 153 -9.20 10.26 -5.75
C GLY A 153 -9.34 10.44 -4.25
N ILE A 154 -8.70 9.54 -3.50
CA ILE A 154 -8.85 9.43 -2.04
C ILE A 154 -7.82 10.30 -1.31
N PRO A 155 -8.21 10.93 -0.18
CA PRO A 155 -7.25 11.59 0.69
C PRO A 155 -6.25 10.58 1.28
N VAL A 156 -5.04 11.04 1.60
CA VAL A 156 -3.99 10.19 2.19
C VAL A 156 -4.40 9.76 3.60
N GLU A 157 -5.19 10.58 4.29
CA GLU A 157 -5.76 10.29 5.61
C GLU A 157 -6.69 9.06 5.57
N SER A 158 -7.31 8.78 4.42
CA SER A 158 -8.08 7.54 4.21
C SER A 158 -7.19 6.30 4.09
N LEU A 159 -5.87 6.42 4.13
CA LEU A 159 -4.95 5.28 4.16
C LEU A 159 -4.49 4.96 5.58
N LEU A 160 -4.78 5.82 6.56
CA LEU A 160 -4.47 5.58 7.96
C LEU A 160 -5.25 4.37 8.47
N TYR A 161 -4.55 3.46 9.13
CA TYR A 161 -5.13 2.25 9.66
C TYR A 161 -4.43 1.82 10.93
N THR A 162 -5.20 1.28 11.88
CA THR A 162 -4.68 0.61 13.06
C THR A 162 -5.53 -0.63 13.31
N GLU A 163 -4.88 -1.73 13.63
CA GLU A 163 -5.55 -2.94 14.09
C GLU A 163 -4.88 -3.46 15.35
N ILE A 164 -5.68 -4.05 16.23
CA ILE A 164 -5.23 -4.68 17.46
C ILE A 164 -5.79 -6.09 17.51
N LYS A 165 -4.93 -7.05 17.83
CA LYS A 165 -5.25 -8.46 17.92
C LYS A 165 -4.69 -9.05 19.20
N ALA A 166 -5.53 -9.78 19.92
CA ALA A 166 -5.06 -10.68 20.96
C ALA A 166 -4.66 -12.02 20.35
N SER A 167 -3.42 -12.45 20.57
CA SER A 167 -2.90 -13.74 20.13
C SER A 167 -2.35 -14.54 21.29
N ARG A 168 -2.09 -15.83 21.05
CA ARG A 168 -1.39 -16.71 21.98
C ARG A 168 -0.13 -17.24 21.32
N PHE A 169 0.90 -17.48 22.12
CA PHE A 169 2.07 -18.19 21.67
C PHE A 169 1.71 -19.60 21.24
N LYS A 170 2.31 -20.07 20.13
CA LYS A 170 2.19 -21.45 19.68
C LYS A 170 3.46 -22.26 19.94
N SER A 171 4.58 -21.58 20.16
CA SER A 171 5.87 -22.18 20.49
C SER A 171 6.50 -21.52 21.72
N ASN A 172 7.37 -22.27 22.39
CA ASN A 172 8.16 -21.80 23.52
C ASN A 172 9.37 -20.95 23.11
N GLY A 173 9.67 -20.81 21.81
CA GLY A 173 10.86 -20.11 21.33
C GLY A 173 12.15 -20.93 21.45
N PRO A 174 13.32 -20.39 21.05
CA PRO A 174 14.59 -21.10 21.10
C PRO A 174 15.09 -21.22 22.54
N LEU A 175 15.43 -22.44 22.98
CA LEU A 175 16.00 -22.73 24.30
C LEU A 175 17.19 -21.83 24.69
N LEU A 176 17.97 -21.40 23.70
CA LEU A 176 19.16 -20.55 23.86
C LEU A 176 18.85 -19.10 24.30
N LEU A 177 17.60 -18.66 24.17
CA LEU A 177 17.18 -17.30 24.53
C LEU A 177 16.41 -17.28 25.87
N HIS A 178 16.18 -18.43 26.50
CA HIS A 178 15.51 -18.45 27.80
C HIS A 178 16.48 -18.07 28.93
N PRO A 179 16.04 -17.26 29.90
CA PRO A 179 16.77 -17.12 31.15
C PRO A 179 16.84 -18.48 31.88
N PRO A 180 17.88 -18.73 32.69
CA PRO A 180 18.01 -19.98 33.46
C PRO A 180 16.78 -20.15 34.37
N ILE A 181 16.03 -21.24 34.15
CA ILE A 181 14.76 -21.51 34.83
C ILE A 181 15.02 -21.92 36.29
N ASN A 182 14.58 -21.09 37.24
CA ASN A 182 14.36 -21.54 38.61
C ASN A 182 13.06 -22.37 38.64
N LYS A 183 13.17 -23.68 38.90
CA LYS A 183 12.08 -24.68 38.86
C LYS A 183 11.04 -24.54 40.00
N ALA A 184 10.52 -23.34 40.24
CA ALA A 184 9.64 -23.08 41.37
C ALA A 184 8.42 -22.20 41.01
N SER A 185 7.64 -22.57 39.99
CA SER A 185 6.20 -22.23 39.92
C SER A 185 5.52 -23.00 38.77
N GLU A 186 5.43 -24.32 38.89
CA GLU A 186 4.45 -25.10 38.11
C GLU A 186 3.06 -24.86 38.73
N GLY A 187 2.37 -23.80 38.31
CA GLY A 187 1.05 -23.48 38.85
C GLY A 187 0.25 -22.45 38.05
N ASP A 188 0.89 -21.43 37.49
CA ASP A 188 0.17 -20.39 36.75
C ASP A 188 0.17 -20.65 35.24
N THR A 189 -0.94 -21.18 34.75
CA THR A 189 -1.34 -21.18 33.33
C THR A 189 -1.72 -19.77 32.82
N GLN A 190 -1.34 -18.73 33.55
CA GLN A 190 -1.79 -17.36 33.39
C GLN A 190 -0.65 -16.48 32.86
N GLN A 191 -0.47 -16.44 31.52
CA GLN A 191 -0.04 -15.28 30.70
C GLN A 191 0.65 -15.63 29.36
N ASP A 192 0.21 -16.66 28.65
CA ASP A 192 0.63 -16.92 27.26
C ASP A 192 -0.09 -16.03 26.22
N ASN A 193 -0.50 -14.83 26.63
CA ASN A 193 -1.19 -13.89 25.77
C ASN A 193 -0.22 -12.82 25.28
N MET A 194 -0.28 -12.56 23.98
CA MET A 194 0.41 -11.47 23.33
C MET A 194 -0.64 -10.51 22.77
N MET A 195 -0.51 -9.24 23.10
CA MET A 195 -1.27 -8.18 22.43
C MET A 195 -0.43 -7.65 21.28
N ILE A 196 -1.04 -7.56 20.10
CA ILE A 196 -0.31 -7.14 18.92
C ILE A 196 -1.07 -5.99 18.27
N LEU A 197 -0.35 -5.00 17.79
CA LEU A 197 -0.87 -3.82 17.12
C LEU A 197 -0.13 -3.63 15.80
N PHE A 198 -0.87 -3.45 14.71
CA PHE A 198 -0.32 -2.99 13.43
C PHE A 198 -0.90 -1.61 13.16
N SER A 199 -0.09 -0.69 12.68
CA SER A 199 -0.58 0.59 12.19
C SER A 199 0.13 1.00 10.91
N ALA A 200 -0.62 1.52 9.94
CA ALA A 200 -0.13 2.04 8.68
C ALA A 200 -0.49 3.52 8.54
N GLU A 201 0.45 4.30 8.02
CA GLU A 201 0.28 5.70 7.64
C GLU A 201 0.94 5.90 6.27
N ALA A 202 0.34 6.75 5.45
CA ALA A 202 0.93 7.16 4.19
C ALA A 202 1.14 8.67 4.16
N ARG A 203 2.11 9.11 3.34
CA ARG A 203 2.43 10.51 3.08
C ARG A 203 2.86 10.66 1.63
N ILE A 204 2.77 11.88 1.10
CA ILE A 204 3.21 12.20 -0.25
C ILE A 204 4.49 13.02 -0.18
N CYS A 205 5.52 12.53 -0.85
CA CYS A 205 6.79 13.21 -1.05
C CYS A 205 6.75 13.90 -2.40
N SER A 206 7.00 15.22 -2.48
CA SER A 206 6.78 15.98 -3.72
C SER A 206 7.91 15.89 -4.73
N THR A 207 9.11 15.44 -4.33
CA THR A 207 10.29 15.51 -5.20
C THR A 207 11.18 14.27 -5.02
N PRO A 208 11.19 13.33 -6.00
CA PRO A 208 10.14 13.16 -7.01
C PRO A 208 8.78 12.81 -6.37
N PRO A 209 7.63 13.16 -7.00
CA PRO A 209 6.31 12.78 -6.50
C PRO A 209 6.18 11.29 -6.22
N ALA A 210 5.92 10.92 -4.97
CA ALA A 210 5.75 9.53 -4.57
C ALA A 210 4.86 9.38 -3.33
N LEU A 211 4.13 8.27 -3.24
CA LEU A 211 3.46 7.88 -2.00
C LEU A 211 4.43 7.06 -1.15
N CYS A 212 4.84 7.59 -0.01
CA CYS A 212 5.61 6.84 0.97
C CYS A 212 4.67 6.32 2.06
N MET A 213 4.92 5.09 2.53
CA MET A 213 4.16 4.43 3.57
C MET A 213 5.07 4.09 4.74
N ARG A 214 4.59 4.33 5.96
CA ARG A 214 5.18 3.86 7.21
C ARG A 214 4.24 2.85 7.84
N THR A 215 4.75 1.68 8.23
CA THR A 215 4.03 0.71 9.04
C THR A 215 4.76 0.49 10.36
N GLN A 216 4.02 0.27 11.44
CA GLN A 216 4.57 -0.06 12.75
C GLN A 216 3.84 -1.28 13.31
N ASP A 217 4.62 -2.32 13.58
CA ASP A 217 4.21 -3.53 14.27
C ASP A 217 4.68 -3.48 15.70
N ILE A 218 3.76 -3.64 16.66
CA ILE A 218 4.07 -3.69 18.09
C ILE A 218 3.55 -5.00 18.65
N ALA A 219 4.43 -5.82 19.21
CA ALA A 219 4.08 -7.01 19.96
C ALA A 219 4.37 -6.78 21.46
N VAL A 220 3.31 -6.78 22.27
CA VAL A 220 3.37 -6.58 23.72
C VAL A 220 3.20 -7.90 24.45
N VAL A 221 4.17 -8.20 25.31
CA VAL A 221 4.26 -9.45 26.07
C VAL A 221 4.78 -9.18 27.47
N THR A 222 4.61 -10.13 28.38
CA THR A 222 5.35 -10.12 29.63
C THR A 222 6.85 -10.26 29.38
N ARG A 223 7.69 -9.61 30.21
CA ARG A 223 9.15 -9.62 30.03
C ARG A 223 9.75 -11.03 29.94
N HIS A 224 9.22 -11.98 30.71
CA HIS A 224 9.65 -13.38 30.66
C HIS A 224 9.29 -14.10 29.36
N ASN A 225 8.27 -13.62 28.63
CA ASN A 225 7.83 -14.17 27.36
C ASN A 225 8.48 -13.48 26.15
N LEU A 226 9.31 -12.44 26.35
CA LEU A 226 9.98 -11.75 25.25
C LEU A 226 10.81 -12.70 24.35
N PRO A 227 11.58 -13.68 24.88
CA PRO A 227 12.27 -14.66 24.04
C PRO A 227 11.34 -15.50 23.15
N ARG A 228 10.05 -15.61 23.51
CA ARG A 228 9.05 -16.36 22.73
C ARG A 228 8.53 -15.59 21.54
N LEU A 229 8.78 -14.28 21.44
CA LEU A 229 8.54 -13.48 20.23
C LEU A 229 9.48 -13.85 19.09
N TRP A 230 10.44 -14.74 19.34
CA TRP A 230 11.28 -15.28 18.29
C TRP A 230 10.43 -15.81 17.13
N PRO A 231 10.67 -15.33 15.90
CA PRO A 231 9.98 -15.84 14.75
C PRO A 231 10.36 -17.31 14.56
N CYS A 232 9.35 -18.16 14.56
CA CYS A 232 9.49 -19.57 14.22
C CYS A 232 8.29 -19.97 13.35
N ARG A 233 8.32 -21.19 12.80
CA ARG A 233 7.21 -21.67 11.96
C ARG A 233 5.87 -21.59 12.68
N GLU A 234 5.87 -21.78 13.99
CA GLU A 234 4.67 -21.77 14.83
C GLU A 234 4.22 -20.35 15.19
N ASN A 235 5.16 -19.45 15.50
CA ASN A 235 4.91 -18.07 15.86
C ASN A 235 4.91 -17.12 14.65
N GLY A 236 4.85 -17.65 13.43
CA GLY A 236 4.64 -16.89 12.20
C GLY A 236 5.79 -15.95 11.80
N PRO A 237 5.72 -15.40 10.58
CA PRO A 237 6.79 -14.58 10.04
C PRO A 237 6.81 -13.17 10.64
N MET A 238 8.01 -12.63 10.85
CA MET A 238 8.31 -11.20 10.95
C MET A 238 9.13 -10.82 9.72
N SER A 239 8.60 -10.02 8.79
CA SER A 239 9.30 -9.71 7.53
C SER A 239 9.36 -8.20 7.33
N VAL A 240 10.55 -7.67 7.07
CA VAL A 240 10.72 -6.26 6.69
C VAL A 240 10.20 -6.03 5.28
N CYS A 241 10.59 -6.90 4.36
CA CYS A 241 10.12 -6.91 2.99
C CYS A 241 10.32 -8.32 2.42
N ARG A 242 9.92 -8.53 1.16
CA ARG A 242 10.10 -9.82 0.49
C ARG A 242 11.57 -10.23 0.33
N HIS A 243 12.51 -9.27 0.34
CA HIS A 243 13.95 -9.52 0.20
C HIS A 243 14.67 -9.77 1.52
N ILE A 244 14.11 -9.30 2.63
CA ILE A 244 14.58 -9.55 4.00
C ILE A 244 13.45 -10.30 4.71
N PRO A 245 13.26 -11.59 4.38
CA PRO A 245 12.27 -12.42 5.03
C PRO A 245 12.67 -12.68 6.48
N THR A 246 11.74 -13.28 7.21
CA THR A 246 11.91 -13.63 8.62
C THR A 246 13.18 -14.40 8.93
N PHE A 247 13.52 -15.38 8.10
CA PHE A 247 14.69 -16.24 8.31
C PHE A 247 15.89 -15.80 7.48
N ASP A 248 15.98 -14.50 7.16
CA ASP A 248 17.21 -13.96 6.63
C ASP A 248 18.27 -14.00 7.74
N PRO A 249 19.43 -14.66 7.53
CA PRO A 249 20.42 -14.83 8.59
C PRO A 249 20.85 -13.50 9.23
N GLY A 250 20.94 -12.43 8.42
CA GLY A 250 21.31 -11.11 8.93
C GLY A 250 20.24 -10.50 9.83
N PHE A 251 18.96 -10.60 9.46
CA PHE A 251 17.86 -10.08 10.26
C PHE A 251 17.61 -10.93 11.53
N ASP A 252 17.72 -12.26 11.41
CA ASP A 252 17.63 -13.19 12.54
C ASP A 252 18.69 -12.85 13.61
N ASP A 253 19.95 -12.68 13.21
CA ASP A 253 21.03 -12.36 14.14
C ASP A 253 20.81 -11.02 14.87
N ILE A 254 20.26 -10.02 14.17
CA ILE A 254 19.92 -8.72 14.73
C ILE A 254 18.83 -8.87 15.80
N LEU A 255 17.74 -9.59 15.49
CA LEU A 255 16.67 -9.84 16.46
C LEU A 255 17.18 -10.65 17.68
N ALA A 256 18.05 -11.64 17.46
CA ALA A 256 18.67 -12.41 18.56
C ALA A 256 19.55 -11.53 19.43
N SER A 257 20.31 -10.62 18.82
CA SER A 257 21.14 -9.66 19.53
C SER A 257 20.28 -8.76 20.41
N GLN A 258 19.22 -8.17 19.86
CA GLN A 258 18.29 -7.30 20.58
C GLN A 258 17.64 -7.99 21.78
N ILE A 259 17.09 -9.20 21.60
CA ILE A 259 16.47 -9.98 22.69
C ILE A 259 17.51 -10.33 23.76
N ARG A 260 18.69 -10.83 23.38
CA ARG A 260 19.76 -11.18 24.34
C ARG A 260 20.25 -9.96 25.10
N HIS A 261 20.40 -8.83 24.42
CA HIS A 261 20.86 -7.60 25.05
C HIS A 261 19.81 -7.09 26.05
N TYR A 262 18.53 -7.09 25.69
CA TYR A 262 17.45 -6.75 26.61
C TYR A 262 17.39 -7.70 27.82
N CYS A 263 17.55 -9.00 27.62
CA CYS A 263 17.52 -9.97 28.72
C CYS A 263 18.75 -9.92 29.63
N SER A 264 19.90 -9.44 29.14
CA SER A 264 21.15 -9.38 29.91
C SER A 264 21.36 -8.06 30.65
N THR A 265 20.67 -6.98 30.26
CA THR A 265 20.80 -5.67 30.91
C THR A 265 19.79 -5.48 32.05
N THR A 266 20.27 -5.01 33.21
CA THR A 266 19.42 -4.46 34.28
C THR A 266 19.07 -2.98 34.06
N SER A 267 19.81 -2.26 33.18
CA SER A 267 19.55 -0.97 32.48
C SER A 267 20.90 -0.49 31.89
N PRO A 268 21.01 0.09 30.67
CA PRO A 268 20.20 1.17 30.06
C PRO A 268 19.32 0.71 28.86
N PRO A 269 18.52 1.61 28.24
CA PRO A 269 17.75 1.29 27.04
C PRO A 269 18.63 0.78 25.89
N VAL A 270 18.19 -0.31 25.27
CA VAL A 270 18.83 -0.89 24.09
C VAL A 270 18.67 0.08 22.92
N PRO A 271 19.75 0.53 22.26
CA PRO A 271 19.61 1.35 21.07
C PRO A 271 18.87 0.56 19.98
N ALA A 272 17.99 1.24 19.25
CA ALA A 272 17.28 0.64 18.13
C ALA A 272 18.27 0.19 17.05
N ASP A 273 18.10 -1.03 16.54
CA ASP A 273 18.77 -1.47 15.32
C ASP A 273 18.00 -0.95 14.11
N GLN A 274 18.72 -0.57 13.07
CA GLN A 274 18.12 -0.01 11.86
C GLN A 274 18.89 -0.42 10.62
N GLY A 275 18.21 -0.43 9.49
CA GLY A 275 18.84 -0.74 8.21
C GLY A 275 17.94 -0.45 7.03
N SER A 276 18.42 -0.84 5.85
CA SER A 276 17.69 -0.69 4.60
C SER A 276 17.92 -1.90 3.71
N CYS A 277 16.88 -2.34 2.99
CA CYS A 277 17.04 -3.34 1.94
C CYS A 277 17.71 -2.74 0.70
N ASP A 278 18.81 -3.33 0.28
CA ASP A 278 19.57 -2.98 -0.93
C ASP A 278 18.79 -3.17 -2.25
N LYS A 279 17.79 -4.05 -2.27
CA LYS A 279 17.01 -4.37 -3.47
C LYS A 279 15.77 -3.50 -3.69
N CYS A 280 15.01 -3.21 -2.63
CA CYS A 280 13.76 -2.43 -2.72
C CYS A 280 13.76 -1.15 -1.89
N ASN A 281 14.92 -0.78 -1.32
CA ASN A 281 15.10 0.45 -0.54
C ASN A 281 14.11 0.61 0.62
N THR A 282 13.67 -0.52 1.18
CA THR A 282 12.79 -0.50 2.35
C THR A 282 13.65 -0.24 3.57
N SER A 283 13.45 0.90 4.22
CA SER A 283 14.13 1.23 5.47
C SER A 283 13.35 0.62 6.63
N TRP A 284 14.04 0.21 7.68
CA TRP A 284 13.44 -0.44 8.83
C TRP A 284 14.17 -0.08 10.12
N GLN A 285 13.45 -0.18 11.24
CA GLN A 285 13.96 -0.01 12.58
C GLN A 285 13.32 -1.04 13.49
N LEU A 286 14.13 -1.71 14.29
CA LEU A 286 13.76 -2.72 15.26
C LEU A 286 14.20 -2.26 16.65
N GLU A 287 13.28 -2.26 17.61
CA GLU A 287 13.57 -1.84 18.97
C GLU A 287 12.76 -2.66 19.98
N ILE A 288 13.29 -2.75 21.20
CA ILE A 288 12.58 -3.34 22.34
C ILE A 288 12.45 -2.27 23.43
N ARG A 289 11.21 -1.92 23.78
CA ARG A 289 10.91 -0.94 24.82
C ARG A 289 10.25 -1.60 26.01
N THR A 290 10.73 -1.27 27.21
CA THR A 290 10.06 -1.59 28.46
C THR A 290 8.81 -0.72 28.59
N LEU A 291 7.66 -1.35 28.87
CA LEU A 291 6.39 -0.64 29.07
C LEU A 291 6.13 -0.35 30.54
N ASP A 292 6.25 -1.39 31.36
CA ASP A 292 6.10 -1.33 32.80
C ASP A 292 7.02 -2.38 33.46
N GLU A 293 6.91 -2.58 34.77
CA GLU A 293 7.72 -3.55 35.52
C GLU A 293 7.62 -4.99 35.00
N THR A 294 6.52 -5.33 34.34
CA THR A 294 6.15 -6.70 33.93
C THR A 294 6.07 -6.90 32.43
N HIS A 295 5.88 -5.85 31.63
CA HIS A 295 5.68 -5.92 30.18
C HIS A 295 6.80 -5.26 29.39
N ALA A 296 7.03 -5.81 28.20
CA ALA A 296 7.91 -5.28 27.17
C ALA A 296 7.19 -5.28 25.82
N SER A 297 7.66 -4.42 24.93
CA SER A 297 7.18 -4.31 23.55
C SER A 297 8.33 -4.51 22.58
N LEU A 298 8.13 -5.38 21.59
CA LEU A 298 8.98 -5.49 20.40
C LEU A 298 8.32 -4.67 19.30
N ILE A 299 9.06 -3.73 18.72
CA ILE A 299 8.54 -2.76 17.75
C ILE A 299 9.35 -2.88 16.47
N LEU A 300 8.67 -3.11 15.35
CA LEU A 300 9.24 -3.06 14.02
C LEU A 300 8.56 -1.95 13.22
N THR A 301 9.32 -0.91 12.89
CA THR A 301 8.86 0.19 12.03
C THR A 301 9.49 0.03 10.65
N ILE A 302 8.68 0.17 9.60
CA ILE A 302 9.10 -0.02 8.20
C ILE A 302 8.67 1.20 7.39
N TRP A 303 9.57 1.73 6.56
CA TRP A 303 9.31 2.82 5.62
C TRP A 303 9.52 2.35 4.19
N MET A 304 8.55 2.65 3.33
CA MET A 304 8.51 2.21 1.94
C MET A 304 8.15 3.36 1.02
N ASP A 305 8.95 3.53 -0.04
CA ASP A 305 8.55 4.32 -1.19
C ASP A 305 7.77 3.45 -2.19
N LEU A 306 6.47 3.75 -2.36
CA LEU A 306 5.57 3.02 -3.27
C LEU A 306 5.53 3.65 -4.66
N GLY A 307 6.16 4.81 -4.84
CA GLY A 307 6.30 5.50 -6.12
C GLY A 307 5.13 6.39 -6.54
N PRO A 308 5.14 6.85 -7.79
CA PRO A 308 4.25 7.90 -8.30
C PRO A 308 2.81 7.43 -8.53
N GLY A 309 2.55 6.12 -8.52
CA GLY A 309 1.20 5.57 -8.74
C GLY A 309 0.64 5.78 -10.15
N LEU A 310 1.50 6.07 -11.13
CA LEU A 310 1.11 6.30 -12.53
C LEU A 310 1.01 5.00 -13.34
N SER A 311 1.80 3.98 -13.00
CA SER A 311 1.85 2.70 -13.71
C SER A 311 2.01 1.53 -12.76
N VAL A 312 1.32 0.42 -13.03
CA VAL A 312 1.51 -0.87 -12.35
C VAL A 312 2.87 -1.50 -12.64
N GLU A 313 3.51 -1.07 -13.74
CA GLU A 313 4.86 -1.46 -14.12
C GLU A 313 5.96 -0.63 -13.44
N ASP A 314 5.57 0.33 -12.60
CA ASP A 314 6.53 1.14 -11.87
C ASP A 314 7.44 0.23 -11.01
N PRO A 315 8.77 0.33 -11.15
CA PRO A 315 9.70 -0.53 -10.42
C PRO A 315 9.55 -0.43 -8.89
N GLN A 316 9.26 0.76 -8.35
CA GLN A 316 9.12 0.99 -6.91
C GLN A 316 7.91 0.25 -6.33
N TRP A 317 6.84 0.11 -7.12
CA TRP A 317 5.68 -0.72 -6.78
C TRP A 317 5.96 -2.20 -7.04
N LYS A 318 6.38 -2.54 -8.27
CA LYS A 318 6.47 -3.91 -8.76
C LYS A 318 7.45 -4.79 -7.98
N TYR A 319 8.61 -4.24 -7.59
CA TYR A 319 9.62 -4.99 -6.81
C TYR A 319 9.16 -5.38 -5.41
N ARG A 320 8.07 -4.78 -4.91
CA ARG A 320 7.49 -5.15 -3.62
C ARG A 320 6.55 -6.35 -3.72
N LEU A 321 6.01 -6.61 -4.92
CA LEU A 321 5.04 -7.69 -5.14
C LEU A 321 5.70 -9.01 -5.54
N PHE A 322 6.89 -9.00 -6.16
CA PHE A 322 7.50 -10.17 -6.79
C PHE A 322 9.01 -10.32 -6.56
N ASN A 323 9.50 -11.56 -6.75
CA ASN A 323 10.92 -11.85 -6.97
C ASN A 323 11.33 -11.53 -8.42
N VAL A 324 11.08 -10.31 -8.90
CA VAL A 324 11.69 -9.87 -10.16
C VAL A 324 13.14 -9.47 -9.84
N PRO A 325 14.16 -9.96 -10.57
CA PRO A 325 15.53 -9.52 -10.37
C PRO A 325 15.59 -7.99 -10.42
N PRO A 326 16.29 -7.34 -9.46
CA PRO A 326 16.42 -5.90 -9.47
C PRO A 326 17.13 -5.48 -10.75
N SER A 327 16.41 -4.77 -11.60
CA SER A 327 16.97 -3.87 -12.59
C SER A 327 16.45 -2.48 -12.27
N LEU A 328 16.66 -2.05 -11.01
CA LEU A 328 16.67 -0.63 -10.72
C LEU A 328 17.81 -0.08 -11.57
N SER A 329 17.48 0.50 -12.73
CA SER A 329 18.48 1.14 -13.57
C SER A 329 19.25 2.14 -12.70
N ALA A 330 20.56 2.29 -12.91
CA ALA A 330 21.43 3.25 -12.20
C ALA A 330 20.95 4.72 -12.17
N LYS A 331 19.83 5.04 -12.85
CA LYS A 331 19.16 6.34 -12.87
C LYS A 331 18.12 6.57 -11.76
N HIS A 332 17.67 5.53 -11.04
CA HIS A 332 16.81 5.74 -9.87
C HIS A 332 17.70 6.06 -8.68
N GLU A 333 17.77 7.34 -8.30
CA GLU A 333 18.42 7.74 -7.06
C GLU A 333 17.69 7.04 -5.90
N ILE A 334 18.37 6.07 -5.30
CA ILE A 334 17.84 5.34 -4.15
C ILE A 334 17.95 6.26 -2.95
N VAL A 335 16.95 7.11 -2.77
CA VAL A 335 16.84 8.01 -1.61
C VAL A 335 16.20 7.23 -0.46
N ASP A 336 16.81 7.24 0.72
CA ASP A 336 16.34 6.52 1.92
C ASP A 336 14.85 6.77 2.19
N SER A 337 14.04 5.71 2.12
CA SER A 337 12.59 5.77 2.30
C SER A 337 12.17 6.41 3.63
N ARG A 338 12.96 6.24 4.69
CA ARG A 338 12.71 6.87 6.00
C ARG A 338 12.92 8.37 5.93
N LEU A 339 14.04 8.83 5.38
CA LEU A 339 14.31 10.26 5.21
C LEU A 339 13.23 10.92 4.35
N ARG A 340 12.84 10.26 3.26
CA ARG A 340 11.75 10.75 2.40
C ARG A 340 10.46 10.95 3.19
N PHE A 341 10.04 9.95 3.96
CA PHE A 341 8.80 10.00 4.72
C PHE A 341 8.82 11.03 5.86
N GLU A 342 9.90 11.03 6.66
CA GLU A 342 9.99 11.83 7.88
C GLU A 342 10.40 13.29 7.63
N ARG A 343 11.12 13.59 6.54
CA ARG A 343 11.65 14.95 6.28
C ARG A 343 11.11 15.60 5.00
N ASP A 344 10.95 14.81 3.94
CA ASP A 344 10.69 15.37 2.60
C ASP A 344 9.21 15.35 2.20
N SER A 345 8.36 14.71 2.99
CA SER A 345 6.94 14.65 2.70
C SER A 345 6.23 15.99 2.92
N VAL A 346 5.21 16.26 2.11
CA VAL A 346 4.34 17.45 2.25
C VAL A 346 3.75 17.48 3.66
N GLN A 347 3.32 16.31 4.14
CA GLN A 347 2.74 16.14 5.45
C GLN A 347 3.76 16.29 6.58
N ALA A 348 5.04 15.94 6.39
CA ALA A 348 6.08 16.16 7.42
C ALA A 348 6.31 17.64 7.74
N ARG A 349 6.01 18.54 6.80
CA ARG A 349 6.09 19.99 7.01
C ARG A 349 4.81 20.59 7.61
N SER A 350 3.78 19.77 7.80
CA SER A 350 2.53 20.17 8.44
C SER A 350 2.71 20.18 9.97
N PRO A 351 2.11 21.13 10.70
CA PRO A 351 2.05 21.07 12.16
C PRO A 351 1.29 19.85 12.69
N ASN A 352 0.50 19.17 11.82
CA ASN A 352 -0.20 17.93 12.13
C ASN A 352 0.56 16.68 11.65
N ALA A 353 1.83 16.82 11.26
CA ALA A 353 2.68 15.65 11.00
C ALA A 353 2.67 14.76 12.24
N LEU A 354 2.67 13.44 12.05
CA LEU A 354 2.77 12.48 13.14
C LEU A 354 4.20 11.92 13.22
N PRO A 355 5.11 12.48 14.04
CA PRO A 355 6.42 11.90 14.28
C PRO A 355 6.34 10.41 14.63
N GLU A 356 7.46 9.71 14.43
CA GLU A 356 7.60 8.29 14.80
C GLU A 356 7.23 8.04 16.27
N ASP A 357 7.79 8.83 17.19
CA ASP A 357 7.50 8.69 18.62
C ASP A 357 6.03 9.01 18.96
N GLU A 358 5.42 9.99 18.29
CA GLU A 358 4.00 10.27 18.49
C GLU A 358 3.11 9.13 17.99
N MET A 359 3.48 8.48 16.88
CA MET A 359 2.79 7.28 16.39
C MET A 359 2.88 6.15 17.42
N TYR A 360 4.06 5.93 18.00
CA TYR A 360 4.26 4.97 19.08
C TYR A 360 3.36 5.30 20.28
N HIS A 361 3.39 6.53 20.79
CA HIS A 361 2.58 6.93 21.95
C HIS A 361 1.08 6.83 21.68
N ARG A 362 0.63 7.20 20.48
CA ARG A 362 -0.76 7.01 20.06
C ARG A 362 -1.14 5.53 20.10
N ASN A 363 -0.32 4.67 19.53
CA ASN A 363 -0.55 3.23 19.47
C ASN A 363 -0.55 2.61 20.88
N MET A 364 0.38 3.01 21.74
CA MET A 364 0.43 2.55 23.13
C MET A 364 -0.80 2.99 23.93
N SER A 365 -1.28 4.23 23.73
CA SER A 365 -2.48 4.74 24.41
C SER A 365 -3.76 3.96 24.08
N LEU A 366 -3.78 3.22 22.95
CA LEU A 366 -4.88 2.32 22.61
C LEU A 366 -4.83 1.04 23.45
N LEU A 367 -3.62 0.53 23.72
CA LEU A 367 -3.39 -0.68 24.50
C LEU A 367 -3.58 -0.43 26.00
N GLU A 368 -3.18 0.75 26.48
CA GLU A 368 -3.39 1.19 27.86
C GLU A 368 -4.88 1.14 28.25
N GLY A 369 -5.16 0.51 29.39
CA GLY A 369 -6.52 0.33 29.88
C GLY A 369 -7.48 -0.39 28.91
N LYS A 370 -6.95 -1.06 27.87
CA LYS A 370 -7.72 -1.65 26.77
C LYS A 370 -8.65 -0.65 26.07
N ARG A 371 -8.24 0.63 25.97
CA ARG A 371 -9.02 1.70 25.33
C ARG A 371 -9.48 1.33 23.91
N TYR A 372 -8.72 0.51 23.20
CA TYR A 372 -9.11 -0.02 21.88
C TYR A 372 -10.50 -0.65 21.85
N GLN A 373 -10.95 -1.28 22.96
CA GLN A 373 -12.26 -1.93 23.03
C GLN A 373 -13.43 -0.93 22.96
N THR A 374 -13.19 0.34 23.30
CA THR A 374 -14.22 1.38 23.30
C THR A 374 -14.13 2.30 22.09
N VAL A 375 -12.94 2.48 21.50
CA VAL A 375 -12.72 3.44 20.41
C VAL A 375 -12.57 2.81 19.02
N MET A 376 -12.39 1.49 18.92
CA MET A 376 -12.18 0.78 17.66
C MET A 376 -13.34 -0.16 17.34
N THR A 377 -13.54 -0.45 16.05
CA THR A 377 -14.60 -1.34 15.57
C THR A 377 -14.19 -2.81 15.72
N PRO A 378 -14.97 -3.66 16.41
CA PRO A 378 -14.68 -5.09 16.49
C PRO A 378 -14.99 -5.80 15.17
N VAL A 379 -14.06 -6.64 14.70
CA VAL A 379 -14.21 -7.42 13.45
C VAL A 379 -14.64 -8.87 13.74
N ASP A 380 -13.97 -9.56 14.67
CA ASP A 380 -14.20 -10.99 14.95
C ASP A 380 -14.12 -11.37 16.45
N GLY A 381 -14.39 -10.43 17.35
CA GLY A 381 -14.33 -10.65 18.80
C GLY A 381 -12.91 -10.74 19.37
N ARG A 382 -11.86 -10.84 18.51
CA ARG A 382 -10.44 -10.79 18.91
C ARG A 382 -9.63 -9.73 18.17
N ILE A 383 -10.15 -9.25 17.05
CA ILE A 383 -9.55 -8.20 16.23
C ILE A 383 -10.41 -6.93 16.31
N TYR A 384 -9.74 -5.80 16.51
CA TYR A 384 -10.31 -4.46 16.54
C TYR A 384 -9.60 -3.61 15.49
N VAL A 385 -10.34 -2.81 14.74
CA VAL A 385 -9.79 -1.98 13.66
C VAL A 385 -10.24 -0.53 13.79
N LEU A 386 -9.35 0.39 13.45
CA LEU A 386 -9.60 1.82 13.33
C LEU A 386 -9.11 2.26 11.97
N HIS A 387 -10.00 2.89 11.20
CA HIS A 387 -9.70 3.41 9.88
C HIS A 387 -9.74 4.94 9.93
N GLY A 388 -8.83 5.61 9.22
CA GLY A 388 -8.68 7.07 9.23
C GLY A 388 -9.93 7.84 8.79
N GLN A 389 -10.89 7.17 8.14
CA GLN A 389 -12.24 7.69 7.96
C GLN A 389 -13.24 6.79 8.67
N ALA A 390 -13.97 7.37 9.64
CA ALA A 390 -15.18 6.77 10.19
C ALA A 390 -16.11 6.39 9.02
N GLU A 391 -16.41 5.10 8.91
CA GLU A 391 -17.08 4.43 7.80
C GLU A 391 -18.17 5.25 7.12
N ALA A 392 -17.88 5.81 5.93
CA ALA A 392 -18.94 6.11 4.97
C ALA A 392 -19.45 4.76 4.43
N LYS A 393 -20.53 4.24 5.03
CA LYS A 393 -21.24 3.03 4.58
C LYS A 393 -21.65 3.14 3.10
N ALA A 394 -20.77 2.72 2.20
CA ALA A 394 -21.09 2.57 0.79
C ALA A 394 -21.79 1.23 0.58
N LYS A 395 -23.13 1.24 0.53
CA LYS A 395 -23.92 0.11 0.02
C LYS A 395 -23.42 -0.22 -1.40
N THR A 396 -22.97 -1.45 -1.61
CA THR A 396 -22.47 -1.98 -2.87
C THR A 396 -23.61 -2.10 -3.90
N SER A 397 -23.90 -1.01 -4.60
CA SER A 397 -24.70 -1.04 -5.85
C SER A 397 -23.76 -1.27 -7.04
N PRO A 398 -24.14 -2.06 -8.07
CA PRO A 398 -23.27 -2.40 -9.20
C PRO A 398 -22.60 -1.16 -9.81
N SER A 399 -21.30 -1.25 -10.03
CA SER A 399 -20.48 -0.18 -10.58
C SER A 399 -20.92 0.12 -12.02
N ARG A 400 -21.41 1.35 -12.26
CA ARG A 400 -21.49 1.88 -13.63
C ARG A 400 -20.05 2.08 -14.10
N CYS A 401 -19.62 1.26 -15.05
CA CYS A 401 -18.29 1.32 -15.65
C CYS A 401 -18.42 1.88 -17.06
N ILE A 402 -17.48 2.71 -17.49
CA ILE A 402 -17.38 3.10 -18.91
C ILE A 402 -16.53 2.05 -19.61
N ILE A 403 -17.08 1.50 -20.69
CA ILE A 403 -16.42 0.56 -21.59
C ILE A 403 -16.32 1.29 -22.93
N LEU A 404 -15.09 1.46 -23.42
CA LEU A 404 -14.81 1.90 -24.78
C LEU A 404 -14.73 0.68 -25.68
#